data_AF-A0A3D3FA42-F1
#
_entry.id   AF-A0A3D3FA42-F1
#
_cell.length_a   1.000
_cell.length_b   1.000
_cell.length_c   1.000
_cell.angle_alpha   90.00
_cell.angle_beta   90.00
_cell.angle_gamma   90.00
#
_symmetry.space_group_name_H-M   'P 1'
#
loop_
_entity.id
_entity.type
_entity.pdbx_description
1 polymer ?
#
loop_
_entity_poly.entity_id
_entity_poly.type
_entity_poly.pdbx_seq_one_letter_code
_entity_poly.pdbx_strand_id
1 'polypeptide(L)'
;MIKLFVEGISYIVEGLRYVIDYAELLSSLVIWAVVFVLLSKSIKRHAKYYYWFFGIIASLSLLQAINWLFQITGYNLYQTPVLGKILVSNIHFVEFGFPLLVIIMYVGALNPKVPWVKKLLNIRKELSILSGFPVLTHSLIRITSNFTDALRFFSDKAAYMSQNKWAANETGLSITNAGYLLG
;
A
#
# COMPACT_ATOMS: atom_id res chain seq x y z
N MET A 1 2.17 -34.61 28.63
CA MET A 1 2.40 -35.06 27.24
C MET A 1 1.24 -34.68 26.31
N ILE A 2 -0.01 -35.04 26.64
CA ILE A 2 -1.20 -34.69 25.83
C ILE A 2 -1.42 -33.17 25.74
N LYS A 3 -1.24 -32.42 26.84
CA LYS A 3 -1.42 -30.95 26.86
C LYS A 3 -0.46 -30.20 25.93
N LEU A 4 0.83 -30.59 25.95
CA LEU A 4 1.87 -30.08 25.04
C LEU A 4 1.58 -30.42 23.57
N PHE A 5 0.99 -31.57 23.30
CA PHE A 5 0.59 -31.98 21.96
C PHE A 5 -0.61 -31.17 21.44
N VAL A 6 -1.61 -30.91 22.30
CA VAL A 6 -2.77 -30.07 21.98
C VAL A 6 -2.38 -28.60 21.78
N GLU A 7 -1.49 -28.05 22.63
CA GLU A 7 -0.94 -26.71 22.44
C GLU A 7 -0.13 -26.61 21.15
N GLY A 8 0.68 -27.61 20.81
CA GLY A 8 1.42 -27.68 19.54
C GLY A 8 0.50 -27.66 18.31
N ILE A 9 -0.59 -28.40 18.34
CA ILE A 9 -1.60 -28.38 17.26
C ILE A 9 -2.28 -27.01 17.18
N SER A 10 -2.58 -26.38 18.32
CA SER A 10 -3.18 -25.03 18.36
C SER A 10 -2.29 -24.01 17.66
N TYR A 11 -0.97 -24.00 17.94
CA TYR A 11 -0.03 -23.10 17.30
C TYR A 11 0.09 -23.33 15.79
N ILE A 12 0.04 -24.58 15.34
CA ILE A 12 0.05 -24.90 13.90
C ILE A 12 -1.22 -24.40 13.22
N VAL A 13 -2.39 -24.59 13.85
CA VAL A 13 -3.68 -24.12 13.32
C VAL A 13 -3.74 -22.60 13.30
N GLU A 14 -3.25 -21.93 14.34
CA GLU A 14 -3.13 -20.46 14.39
C GLU A 14 -2.16 -19.94 13.32
N GLY A 15 -1.01 -20.59 13.14
CA GLY A 15 -0.06 -20.25 12.09
C GLY A 15 -0.64 -20.43 10.69
N LEU A 16 -1.38 -21.51 10.44
CA LEU A 16 -2.08 -21.73 9.17
C LEU A 16 -3.17 -20.71 8.93
N ARG A 17 -3.96 -20.37 9.96
CA ARG A 17 -4.97 -19.30 9.87
C ARG A 17 -4.33 -17.98 9.53
N TYR A 18 -3.24 -17.63 10.21
CA TYR A 18 -2.47 -16.42 9.90
C TYR A 18 -2.00 -16.41 8.44
N VAL A 19 -1.44 -17.51 7.92
CA VAL A 19 -1.01 -17.58 6.51
C VAL A 19 -2.20 -17.40 5.55
N ILE A 20 -3.36 -17.97 5.87
CA ILE A 20 -4.58 -17.83 5.05
C ILE A 20 -5.10 -16.39 5.09
N ASP A 21 -5.16 -15.78 6.28
CA ASP A 21 -5.64 -14.41 6.49
C ASP A 21 -4.78 -13.39 5.73
N TYR A 22 -3.48 -13.68 5.54
CA TYR A 22 -2.53 -12.83 4.81
C TYR A 22 -2.14 -13.39 3.42
N ALA A 23 -2.86 -14.38 2.89
CA ALA A 23 -2.48 -15.07 1.65
C ALA A 23 -2.38 -14.12 0.44
N GLU A 24 -3.25 -13.12 0.35
CA GLU A 24 -3.26 -12.13 -0.72
C GLU A 24 -2.00 -11.26 -0.71
N LEU A 25 -1.58 -10.81 0.48
CA LEU A 25 -0.35 -10.03 0.66
C LEU A 25 0.88 -10.88 0.34
N LEU A 26 0.93 -12.11 0.88
CA LEU A 26 2.05 -13.02 0.70
C LEU A 26 2.22 -13.41 -0.77
N SER A 27 1.12 -13.74 -1.45
CA SER A 27 1.14 -14.04 -2.88
C SER A 27 1.58 -12.84 -3.72
N SER A 28 1.05 -11.65 -3.44
CA SER A 28 1.49 -10.40 -4.10
C SER A 28 2.99 -10.15 -3.92
N LEU A 29 3.50 -10.33 -2.71
CA LEU A 29 4.93 -10.17 -2.41
C LEU A 29 5.80 -11.13 -3.22
N VAL A 30 5.44 -12.41 -3.29
CA VAL A 30 6.18 -13.40 -4.06
C VAL A 30 6.13 -13.09 -5.56
N ILE A 31 4.94 -12.76 -6.09
CA ILE A 31 4.75 -12.42 -7.50
C ILE A 31 5.62 -11.23 -7.88
N TRP A 32 5.53 -10.13 -7.12
CA TRP A 32 6.30 -8.92 -7.41
C TRP A 32 7.80 -9.13 -7.24
N ALA A 33 8.24 -9.89 -6.24
CA ALA A 33 9.66 -10.22 -6.10
C ALA A 33 10.19 -10.96 -7.33
N VAL A 34 9.46 -11.96 -7.84
CA VAL A 34 9.82 -12.68 -9.08
C VAL A 34 9.85 -11.73 -10.27
N VAL A 35 8.80 -10.91 -10.46
CA VAL A 35 8.73 -9.93 -11.56
C VAL A 35 9.94 -8.99 -11.54
N PHE A 36 10.30 -8.42 -10.39
CA PHE A 36 11.44 -7.50 -10.28
C PHE A 36 12.79 -8.20 -10.45
N VAL A 37 12.93 -9.45 -10.02
CA VAL A 37 14.12 -10.26 -10.29
C VAL A 37 14.30 -10.49 -11.80
N LEU A 38 13.21 -10.82 -12.51
CA LEU A 38 13.22 -11.04 -13.95
C LEU A 38 13.51 -9.74 -14.71
N LEU A 39 12.87 -8.64 -14.31
CA LEU A 39 13.01 -7.33 -14.95
C LEU A 39 14.24 -6.54 -14.51
N SER A 40 15.02 -7.03 -13.54
CA SER A 40 16.15 -6.30 -12.93
C SER A 40 17.10 -5.65 -13.94
N LYS A 41 17.53 -6.39 -14.98
CA LYS A 41 18.40 -5.84 -16.03
C LYS A 41 17.72 -4.72 -16.82
N SER A 42 16.44 -4.90 -17.15
CA SER A 42 15.64 -3.93 -17.90
C SER A 42 15.41 -2.66 -17.08
N ILE A 43 14.96 -2.81 -15.82
CA ILE A 43 14.77 -1.70 -14.88
C ILE A 43 16.05 -0.89 -14.74
N LYS A 44 17.20 -1.56 -14.56
CA LYS A 44 18.49 -0.87 -14.40
C LYS A 44 18.89 -0.06 -15.63
N ARG A 45 18.69 -0.62 -16.83
CA ARG A 45 19.08 0.02 -18.11
C ARG A 45 18.10 1.12 -18.53
N HIS A 46 16.82 0.96 -18.21
CA HIS A 46 15.72 1.74 -18.77
C HIS A 46 14.87 2.43 -17.70
N ALA A 47 15.45 2.72 -16.53
CA ALA A 47 14.76 3.23 -15.34
C ALA A 47 13.81 4.42 -15.63
N LYS A 48 14.24 5.36 -16.48
CA LYS A 48 13.45 6.53 -16.90
C LYS A 48 12.06 6.14 -17.44
N TYR A 49 11.96 5.08 -18.24
CA TYR A 49 10.68 4.63 -18.80
C TYR A 49 9.76 4.03 -17.75
N TYR A 50 10.33 3.29 -16.79
CA TYR A 50 9.57 2.80 -15.64
C TYR A 50 9.07 3.97 -14.78
N TYR A 51 9.91 4.98 -14.54
CA TYR A 51 9.49 6.17 -13.79
C TYR A 51 8.36 6.92 -14.50
N TRP A 52 8.42 7.07 -15.82
CA TRP A 52 7.33 7.66 -16.60
C TRP A 52 6.05 6.84 -16.51
N PHE A 53 6.15 5.52 -16.66
CA PHE A 53 4.99 4.64 -16.59
C PHE A 53 4.26 4.75 -15.24
N PHE A 54 4.99 4.62 -14.13
CA PHE A 54 4.41 4.74 -12.79
C PHE A 54 3.99 6.18 -12.47
N GLY A 55 4.73 7.18 -12.95
CA GLY A 55 4.39 8.60 -12.81
C GLY A 55 3.09 9.00 -13.53
N ILE A 56 2.82 8.42 -14.70
CA ILE A 56 1.55 8.62 -15.42
C ILE A 56 0.40 8.01 -14.62
N ILE A 57 0.54 6.78 -14.12
CA ILE A 57 -0.48 6.12 -13.29
C ILE A 57 -0.79 6.96 -12.03
N ALA A 58 0.25 7.43 -11.33
CA ALA A 58 0.10 8.29 -10.17
C ALA A 58 -0.59 9.62 -10.52
N SER A 59 -0.16 10.28 -11.60
CA SER A 59 -0.75 11.54 -12.06
C SER A 59 -2.23 11.39 -12.41
N LEU A 60 -2.61 10.31 -13.11
CA LEU A 60 -4.01 10.01 -13.45
C LEU A 60 -4.86 9.75 -12.20
N SER A 61 -4.29 9.04 -11.21
CA SER A 61 -4.97 8.79 -9.93
C SER A 61 -5.21 10.10 -9.17
N LEU A 62 -4.21 10.98 -9.12
CA LEU A 62 -4.32 12.29 -8.49
C LEU A 62 -5.30 13.21 -9.24
N LEU A 63 -5.28 13.19 -10.57
CA LEU A 63 -6.24 13.95 -11.39
C LEU A 63 -7.68 13.51 -11.08
N GLN A 64 -7.93 12.19 -10.98
CA GLN A 64 -9.24 11.69 -10.61
C GLN A 64 -9.65 12.10 -9.18
N ALA A 65 -8.69 12.14 -8.25
CA ALA A 65 -8.94 12.62 -6.88
C ALA A 65 -9.27 14.13 -6.85
N ILE A 66 -8.59 14.94 -7.65
CA ILE A 66 -8.90 16.36 -7.83
C ILE A 66 -10.31 16.54 -8.41
N ASN A 67 -10.67 15.78 -9.44
CA ASN A 67 -12.03 15.84 -10.01
C ASN A 67 -13.10 15.52 -8.96
N TRP A 68 -12.85 14.54 -8.09
CA TRP A 68 -13.74 14.21 -6.98
C TRP A 68 -13.84 15.35 -5.96
N LEU A 69 -12.69 15.94 -5.57
CA LEU A 69 -12.63 17.04 -4.60
C LEU A 69 -13.40 18.28 -5.05
N PHE A 70 -13.29 18.65 -6.33
CA PHE A 70 -13.95 19.82 -6.91
C PHE A 70 -15.33 19.51 -7.51
N GLN A 71 -15.85 18.28 -7.32
CA GLN A 71 -17.12 17.83 -7.88
C GLN A 71 -17.25 18.08 -9.40
N ILE A 72 -16.14 17.95 -10.13
CA ILE A 72 -16.12 18.13 -11.57
C ILE A 72 -16.82 16.93 -12.20
N THR A 73 -18.08 17.14 -12.61
CA THR A 73 -18.91 16.11 -13.24
C THR A 73 -18.46 15.87 -14.67
N GLY A 74 -17.54 14.92 -14.85
CA GLY A 74 -17.02 14.49 -16.14
C GLY A 74 -16.77 12.98 -16.20
N TYR A 75 -15.86 12.57 -17.08
CA TYR A 75 -15.46 11.17 -17.23
C TYR A 75 -14.75 10.65 -15.96
N ASN A 76 -15.18 9.49 -15.45
CA ASN A 76 -14.56 8.84 -14.30
C ASN A 76 -13.53 7.80 -14.76
N LEU A 77 -12.24 8.09 -14.53
CA LEU A 77 -11.12 7.22 -14.91
C LEU A 77 -11.17 5.86 -14.21
N TYR A 78 -11.80 5.75 -13.03
CA TYR A 78 -11.97 4.46 -12.35
C TYR A 78 -12.97 3.53 -13.04
N GLN A 79 -13.85 4.07 -13.89
CA GLN A 79 -14.82 3.28 -14.66
C GLN A 79 -14.26 2.80 -16.00
N THR A 80 -13.08 3.27 -16.40
CA THR A 80 -12.43 2.81 -17.64
C THR A 80 -11.99 1.34 -17.50
N PRO A 81 -12.32 0.46 -18.45
CA PRO A 81 -11.85 -0.93 -18.43
C PRO A 81 -10.33 -1.01 -18.37
N VAL A 82 -9.80 -1.92 -17.53
CA VAL A 82 -8.37 -2.14 -17.28
C VAL A 82 -7.68 -0.96 -16.56
N LEU A 83 -7.73 0.25 -17.13
CA LEU A 83 -7.13 1.45 -16.54
C LEU A 83 -7.68 1.72 -15.14
N GLY A 84 -9.00 1.65 -14.96
CA GLY A 84 -9.62 1.84 -13.65
C GLY A 84 -9.11 0.86 -12.61
N LYS A 85 -8.90 -0.42 -12.97
CA LYS A 85 -8.32 -1.44 -12.07
C LYS A 85 -6.88 -1.08 -11.67
N ILE A 86 -6.07 -0.61 -12.63
CA ILE A 86 -4.69 -0.18 -12.36
C ILE A 86 -4.68 1.00 -11.39
N LEU A 87 -5.55 2.00 -11.61
CA LEU A 87 -5.64 3.18 -10.75
C LEU A 87 -6.14 2.81 -9.35
N VAL A 88 -7.16 1.96 -9.25
CA VAL A 88 -7.68 1.44 -7.97
C VAL A 88 -6.58 0.69 -7.21
N SER A 89 -5.87 -0.24 -7.86
CA SER A 89 -4.75 -0.97 -7.25
C SER A 89 -3.62 -0.03 -6.77
N ASN A 90 -3.30 1.01 -7.56
CA ASN A 90 -2.33 2.03 -7.19
C ASN A 90 -2.75 2.82 -5.94
N ILE A 91 -4.05 3.09 -5.76
CA ILE A 91 -4.59 3.84 -4.62
C ILE A 91 -4.73 2.96 -3.39
N HIS A 92 -5.17 1.71 -3.52
CA HIS A 92 -5.38 0.84 -2.36
C HIS A 92 -4.09 0.35 -1.73
N PHE A 93 -2.95 0.48 -2.42
CA PHE A 93 -1.60 0.26 -1.90
C PHE A 93 -1.25 -1.20 -1.53
N VAL A 94 -2.24 -2.00 -1.12
CA VAL A 94 -2.10 -3.37 -0.60
C VAL A 94 -1.55 -4.36 -1.63
N GLU A 95 -1.95 -4.26 -2.89
CA GLU A 95 -1.59 -5.25 -3.92
C GLU A 95 -0.22 -5.00 -4.59
N PHE A 96 0.28 -3.77 -4.55
CA PHE A 96 1.51 -3.37 -5.27
C PHE A 96 2.47 -2.56 -4.41
N GLY A 97 2.03 -1.39 -3.93
CA GLY A 97 2.91 -0.44 -3.24
C GLY A 97 3.49 -0.99 -1.93
N PHE A 98 2.66 -1.63 -1.11
CA PHE A 98 3.07 -2.22 0.15
C PHE A 98 4.02 -3.42 -0.03
N PRO A 99 3.70 -4.44 -0.87
CA PRO A 99 4.64 -5.51 -1.19
C PRO A 99 6.00 -5.00 -1.68
N LEU A 100 6.00 -3.95 -2.52
CA LEU A 100 7.24 -3.38 -3.04
C LEU A 100 8.09 -2.74 -1.94
N LEU A 101 7.48 -1.99 -1.00
CA LEU A 101 8.19 -1.47 0.17
C LEU A 101 8.81 -2.60 1.01
N VAL A 102 8.05 -3.67 1.27
CA VAL A 102 8.55 -4.83 2.02
C VAL A 102 9.76 -5.43 1.31
N ILE A 103 9.70 -5.64 -0.01
CA ILE A 103 10.83 -6.15 -0.80
C ILE A 103 12.06 -5.25 -0.63
N ILE A 104 11.92 -3.92 -0.79
CA ILE A 104 13.03 -2.96 -0.70
C ILE A 104 13.65 -2.90 0.69
N MET A 105 12.84 -3.00 1.74
CA MET A 105 13.30 -2.97 3.13
C MET A 105 14.02 -4.27 3.48
N TYR A 106 13.38 -5.42 3.26
CA TYR A 106 13.87 -6.70 3.74
C TYR A 106 14.95 -7.33 2.85
N VAL A 107 15.05 -6.97 1.56
CA VAL A 107 16.14 -7.49 0.71
C VAL A 107 17.53 -7.13 1.26
N GLY A 108 17.65 -6.01 2.00
CA GLY A 108 18.89 -5.60 2.67
C GLY A 108 19.31 -6.52 3.82
N ALA A 109 18.37 -7.26 4.41
CA ALA A 109 18.63 -8.24 5.48
C ALA A 109 18.92 -9.64 4.92
N LEU A 110 18.74 -9.88 3.63
CA LEU A 110 18.96 -11.19 3.01
C LEU A 110 20.43 -11.38 2.60
N ASN A 111 20.83 -12.64 2.45
CA ASN A 111 22.21 -13.00 2.08
C ASN A 111 22.55 -12.52 0.64
N PRO A 112 23.50 -11.58 0.47
CA PRO A 112 23.83 -11.01 -0.84
C PRO A 112 24.57 -11.98 -1.77
N LYS A 113 25.04 -13.13 -1.26
CA LYS A 113 25.63 -14.19 -2.08
C LYS A 113 24.60 -14.89 -2.97
N VAL A 114 23.31 -14.78 -2.64
CA VAL A 114 22.24 -15.40 -3.43
C VAL A 114 21.95 -14.58 -4.69
N PRO A 115 21.94 -15.18 -5.90
CA PRO A 115 21.87 -14.43 -7.15
C PRO A 115 20.65 -13.50 -7.30
N TRP A 116 19.46 -13.94 -6.87
CA TRP A 116 18.24 -13.12 -6.96
C TRP A 116 18.25 -11.96 -5.97
N VAL A 117 18.82 -12.14 -4.77
CA VAL A 117 19.01 -11.08 -3.77
C VAL A 117 19.95 -10.01 -4.34
N LYS A 118 21.07 -10.43 -4.93
CA LYS A 118 22.01 -9.50 -5.57
C LYS A 118 21.36 -8.68 -6.69
N LYS A 119 20.49 -9.30 -7.49
CA LYS A 119 19.73 -8.60 -8.55
C LYS A 119 18.81 -7.52 -7.99
N LEU A 120 18.06 -7.84 -6.91
CA LEU A 120 17.16 -6.90 -6.25
C LEU A 120 17.92 -5.77 -5.55
N LEU A 121 19.02 -6.09 -4.85
CA LEU A 121 19.91 -5.08 -4.24
C LEU A 121 20.45 -4.09 -5.27
N ASN A 122 20.84 -4.57 -6.46
CA ASN A 122 21.36 -3.73 -7.52
C ASN A 122 20.33 -2.74 -8.10
N ILE A 123 19.03 -3.04 -8.01
CA ILE A 123 17.94 -2.16 -8.46
C ILE A 123 17.19 -1.49 -7.31
N ARG A 124 17.69 -1.61 -6.06
CA ARG A 124 16.95 -1.20 -4.85
C ARG A 124 16.51 0.26 -4.90
N LYS A 125 17.38 1.16 -5.36
CA LYS A 125 17.05 2.60 -5.47
C LYS A 125 15.99 2.86 -6.54
N GLU A 126 16.03 2.13 -7.65
CA GLU A 126 15.05 2.24 -8.71
C GLU A 126 13.69 1.76 -8.19
N LEU A 127 13.64 0.62 -7.50
CA LEU A 127 12.43 0.11 -6.85
C LEU A 127 11.88 1.10 -5.81
N SER A 128 12.73 1.76 -5.02
CA SER A 128 12.30 2.82 -4.07
C SER A 128 11.57 3.96 -4.76
N ILE A 129 12.06 4.40 -5.92
CA ILE A 129 11.38 5.43 -6.72
C ILE A 129 10.06 4.90 -7.26
N LEU A 130 10.03 3.67 -7.77
CA LEU A 130 8.79 3.03 -8.25
C LEU A 130 7.74 2.90 -7.15
N SER A 131 8.13 2.52 -5.93
CA SER A 131 7.22 2.50 -4.78
C SER A 131 6.77 3.88 -4.32
N GLY A 132 7.57 4.92 -4.56
CA GLY A 132 7.23 6.28 -4.17
C GLY A 132 5.93 6.76 -4.81
N PHE A 133 5.67 6.39 -6.07
CA PHE A 133 4.46 6.76 -6.79
C PHE A 133 3.15 6.30 -6.11
N PRO A 134 2.91 4.98 -5.88
CA PRO A 134 1.72 4.53 -5.17
C PRO A 134 1.68 5.02 -3.72
N VAL A 135 2.82 5.11 -3.01
CA VAL A 135 2.85 5.65 -1.63
C VAL A 135 2.34 7.08 -1.59
N LEU A 136 2.86 7.95 -2.46
CA LEU A 136 2.47 9.36 -2.51
C LEU A 136 1.01 9.50 -2.92
N THR A 137 0.58 8.78 -3.95
CA THR A 137 -0.82 8.79 -4.39
C THR A 137 -1.75 8.34 -3.27
N HIS A 138 -1.48 7.19 -2.62
CA HIS A 138 -2.28 6.68 -1.51
C HIS A 138 -2.37 7.69 -0.37
N SER A 139 -1.23 8.22 0.06
CA SER A 139 -1.14 9.14 1.21
C SER A 139 -1.90 10.43 0.93
N LEU A 140 -1.67 11.06 -0.23
CA LEU A 140 -2.35 12.31 -0.60
C LEU A 140 -3.87 12.13 -0.69
N ILE A 141 -4.33 11.05 -1.32
CA ILE A 141 -5.77 10.78 -1.44
C ILE A 141 -6.36 10.50 -0.05
N ARG A 142 -5.70 9.73 0.81
CA ARG A 142 -6.17 9.45 2.18
C ARG A 142 -6.23 10.71 3.02
N ILE A 143 -5.18 11.54 3.03
CA ILE A 143 -5.17 12.82 3.73
C ILE A 143 -6.32 13.69 3.24
N THR A 144 -6.43 13.89 1.92
CA THR A 144 -7.43 14.80 1.34
C THR A 144 -8.86 14.33 1.61
N SER A 145 -9.13 13.03 1.47
CA SER A 145 -10.46 12.45 1.69
C SER A 145 -10.89 12.43 3.16
N ASN A 146 -9.94 12.39 4.11
CA ASN A 146 -10.25 12.34 5.54
C ASN A 146 -10.01 13.67 6.25
N PHE A 147 -9.51 14.71 5.56
CA PHE A 147 -9.16 16.00 6.18
C PHE A 147 -10.35 16.67 6.87
N THR A 148 -11.50 16.73 6.20
CA THR A 148 -12.72 17.34 6.77
C THR A 148 -13.24 16.57 7.98
N ASP A 149 -13.22 15.25 7.91
CA ASP A 149 -13.64 14.39 9.03
C ASP A 149 -12.66 14.49 10.21
N ALA A 150 -11.36 14.59 9.93
CA ALA A 150 -10.33 14.83 10.92
C ALA A 150 -10.48 16.20 11.60
N LEU A 151 -10.77 17.25 10.83
CA LEU A 151 -11.10 18.58 11.40
C LEU A 151 -12.32 18.49 12.30
N ARG A 152 -13.36 17.77 11.87
CA ARG A 152 -14.59 17.59 12.62
C ARG A 152 -14.37 16.85 13.94
N PHE A 153 -13.46 15.89 13.97
CA PHE A 153 -13.07 15.20 15.21
C PHE A 153 -12.56 16.20 16.27
N PHE A 154 -11.76 17.20 15.88
CA PHE A 154 -11.20 18.17 16.83
C PHE A 154 -12.10 19.39 17.07
N SER A 155 -12.99 19.74 16.15
CA SER A 155 -13.92 20.87 16.32
C SER A 155 -15.23 20.50 17.02
N ASP A 156 -15.77 19.30 16.78
CA ASP A 156 -16.97 18.78 17.43
C ASP A 156 -16.86 17.25 17.62
N LYS A 157 -16.02 16.90 18.60
CA LYS A 157 -15.73 15.52 18.98
C LYS A 157 -16.98 14.74 19.37
N ALA A 158 -17.92 15.37 20.08
CA ALA A 158 -19.12 14.70 20.56
C ALA A 158 -20.01 14.24 19.40
N ALA A 159 -20.25 15.12 18.42
CA ALA A 159 -20.99 14.77 17.22
C ALA A 159 -20.24 13.72 16.39
N TYR A 160 -18.93 13.86 16.21
CA TYR A 160 -18.11 12.89 15.46
C TYR A 160 -18.20 11.48 16.07
N MET A 161 -18.00 11.35 17.39
CA MET A 161 -18.02 10.06 18.09
C MET A 161 -19.43 9.44 18.08
N SER A 162 -20.48 10.26 18.12
CA SER A 162 -21.87 9.77 18.04
C SER A 162 -22.21 9.13 16.69
N GLN A 163 -21.57 9.61 15.60
CA GLN A 163 -21.75 9.09 14.23
C GLN A 163 -20.83 7.91 13.94
N ASN A 164 -19.69 7.80 14.64
CA ASN A 164 -18.68 6.77 14.44
C ASN A 164 -18.61 5.77 15.60
N LYS A 165 -19.76 5.21 16.00
CA LYS A 165 -19.86 4.25 17.12
C LYS A 165 -19.06 2.95 16.93
N TRP A 166 -18.60 2.67 15.71
CA TRP A 166 -17.72 1.56 15.39
C TRP A 166 -16.30 1.75 15.94
N ALA A 167 -15.92 2.99 16.26
CA ALA A 167 -14.59 3.28 16.76
C ALA A 167 -14.47 2.91 18.25
N ALA A 168 -13.80 1.80 18.52
CA ALA A 168 -13.65 1.26 19.86
C ALA A 168 -12.65 2.03 20.75
N ASN A 169 -11.80 2.90 20.17
CA ASN A 169 -10.72 3.55 20.89
C ASN A 169 -10.54 5.02 20.46
N GLU A 170 -10.84 5.93 21.38
CA GLU A 170 -10.70 7.37 21.19
C GLU A 170 -9.26 7.82 20.98
N THR A 171 -8.30 7.24 21.72
CA THR A 171 -6.87 7.58 21.58
C THR A 171 -6.35 7.20 20.20
N GLY A 172 -6.74 6.03 19.70
CA GLY A 172 -6.41 5.59 18.33
C GLY A 172 -6.95 6.56 17.29
N LEU A 173 -8.23 6.94 17.40
CA LEU A 173 -8.82 7.96 16.52
C LEU A 173 -8.13 9.32 16.60
N SER A 174 -7.74 9.74 17.80
CA SER A 174 -7.08 11.03 18.02
C SER A 174 -5.74 11.07 17.27
N ILE A 175 -4.95 10.00 17.35
CA ILE A 175 -3.67 9.88 16.65
C ILE A 175 -3.89 9.81 15.14
N THR A 176 -4.85 9.02 14.67
CA THR A 176 -5.15 8.88 13.23
C THR A 176 -5.62 10.21 12.62
N ASN A 177 -6.57 10.90 13.28
CA ASN A 177 -7.08 12.18 12.81
C ASN A 177 -6.02 13.29 12.89
N ALA A 178 -5.17 13.29 13.93
CA ALA A 178 -4.02 14.19 13.97
C ALA A 178 -3.06 13.94 12.80
N GLY A 179 -2.81 12.67 12.45
CA GLY A 179 -2.03 12.29 11.28
C GLY A 179 -2.61 12.86 9.98
N TYR A 180 -3.92 12.76 9.77
CA TYR A 180 -4.55 13.35 8.59
C TYR A 180 -4.48 14.87 8.52
N LEU A 181 -4.42 15.58 9.65
CA LEU A 181 -4.28 17.05 9.67
C LEU A 181 -2.83 17.53 9.47
N LEU A 182 -1.86 16.76 9.98
CA LEU A 182 -0.46 17.14 9.96
C LEU A 182 0.27 16.74 8.67
N GLY A 183 -0.26 15.77 7.93
CA GLY A 183 0.33 15.26 6.68
C GLY A 183 1.27 14.10 6.91
#